data_AF-A0A327VCG6-F1
#
_entry.id   AF-A0A327VCG6-F1
#
_cell.length_a   1.000
_cell.length_b   1.000
_cell.length_c   1.000
_cell.angle_alpha   90.00
_cell.angle_beta   90.00
_cell.angle_gamma   90.00
#
_symmetry.space_group_name_H-M   'P 1'
#
loop_
_entity.id
_entity.type
_entity.pdbx_description
1 polymer ?
#
loop_
_entity_poly.entity_id
_entity_poly.type
_entity_poly.pdbx_seq_one_letter_code
_entity_poly.pdbx_strand_id
1 'polypeptide(L)'
;MESNTHAARPRWQIKGITDECTTCECCGRSNLRRTVALCPLDAEGNEGGGVSYYGTACAADTLRWTTTKVTNTARLATRQCDERDAWARRIISVFAPVEHATAREQANARFSRNPHSKGPASAEVAGLLEMARAQLTDITLAPARPHTVADFQPYWAVWDGTQVLRTVAVLPDRTAARRSVDEVIRQSRARRVLEPQVHTVHALDMQAAEEVAYAHAARARYESYRSQQGWRVNTPDQSRS
;
A
#
# COMPACT_ATOMS: atom_id res chain seq x y z
N MET A 1 38.85 -17.54 -34.60
CA MET A 1 37.41 -17.33 -34.38
C MET A 1 37.29 -16.34 -33.24
N GLU A 2 37.48 -15.06 -33.55
CA GLU A 2 37.26 -13.98 -32.58
C GLU A 2 35.77 -13.69 -32.59
N SER A 3 35.08 -14.13 -31.54
CA SER A 3 33.69 -13.79 -31.29
C SER A 3 33.60 -12.27 -31.17
N ASN A 4 33.14 -11.63 -32.24
CA ASN A 4 32.88 -10.20 -32.28
C ASN A 4 31.64 -9.92 -31.42
N THR A 5 31.83 -9.94 -30.10
CA THR A 5 30.83 -9.57 -29.10
C THR A 5 30.66 -8.07 -29.17
N HIS A 6 29.90 -7.59 -30.16
CA HIS A 6 29.25 -6.30 -30.05
C HIS A 6 28.29 -6.39 -28.87
N ALA A 7 28.77 -6.03 -27.68
CA ALA A 7 27.91 -5.84 -26.52
C ALA A 7 26.82 -4.85 -26.94
N ALA A 8 25.61 -5.37 -27.18
CA ALA A 8 24.47 -4.56 -27.52
C ALA A 8 24.35 -3.50 -26.42
N ARG A 9 24.19 -2.22 -26.81
CA ARG A 9 24.00 -1.17 -25.81
C ARG A 9 22.80 -1.57 -24.94
N PRO A 10 22.94 -1.52 -23.61
CA PRO A 10 21.85 -1.90 -22.73
C PRO A 10 20.63 -1.04 -23.06
N ARG A 11 19.48 -1.70 -23.17
CA ARG A 11 18.19 -0.99 -23.18
C ARG A 11 17.99 -0.44 -21.77
N TRP A 12 17.26 0.65 -21.63
CA TRP A 12 17.07 1.30 -20.32
C TRP A 12 15.59 1.47 -20.03
N GLN A 13 15.21 1.30 -18.76
CA GLN A 13 13.90 1.63 -18.23
C GLN A 13 14.04 2.78 -17.23
N ILE A 14 13.16 3.78 -17.33
CA ILE A 14 13.04 4.80 -16.30
C ILE A 14 12.24 4.21 -15.12
N LYS A 15 12.85 4.17 -13.93
CA LYS A 15 12.19 3.74 -12.70
C LYS A 15 11.43 4.88 -12.03
N GLY A 16 11.91 6.11 -12.17
CA GLY A 16 11.28 7.30 -11.61
C GLY A 16 12.26 8.46 -11.45
N ILE A 17 11.88 9.42 -10.61
CA ILE A 17 12.69 10.56 -10.17
C ILE A 17 12.95 10.42 -8.67
N THR A 18 14.15 10.78 -8.25
CA THR A 18 14.50 10.91 -6.83
C THR A 18 15.26 12.21 -6.56
N ASP A 19 15.09 12.74 -5.35
CA ASP A 19 15.82 13.91 -4.85
C ASP A 19 16.94 13.49 -3.87
N GLU A 20 17.07 12.19 -3.56
CA GLU A 20 18.08 11.63 -2.65
C GLU A 20 19.49 11.64 -3.28
N CYS A 21 19.57 11.39 -4.60
CA CYS A 21 20.82 11.45 -5.35
C CYS A 21 20.94 12.80 -6.06
N THR A 22 21.90 13.62 -5.62
CA THR A 22 22.11 15.00 -6.11
C THR A 22 23.28 15.14 -7.10
N THR A 23 23.86 14.03 -7.54
CA THR A 23 24.98 13.98 -8.50
C THR A 23 24.63 13.10 -9.69
N CYS A 24 24.92 13.57 -10.91
CA CYS A 24 24.73 12.78 -12.12
C CYS A 24 25.90 11.80 -12.30
N GLU A 25 25.61 10.51 -12.32
CA GLU A 25 26.63 9.47 -12.52
C GLU A 25 27.21 9.44 -13.95
N CYS A 26 26.53 10.03 -14.92
CA CYS A 26 27.04 10.12 -16.30
C CYS A 26 28.10 11.21 -16.49
N CYS A 27 27.90 12.40 -15.93
CA CYS A 27 28.78 13.56 -16.17
C CYS A 27 29.45 14.12 -14.91
N GLY A 28 29.17 13.56 -13.73
CA GLY A 28 29.73 14.00 -12.45
C GLY A 28 29.16 15.32 -11.92
N ARG A 29 28.22 15.97 -12.64
CA ARG A 29 27.63 17.23 -12.18
C ARG A 29 26.86 17.02 -10.87
N SER A 30 27.22 17.79 -9.85
CA SER A 30 26.61 17.78 -8.51
C SER A 30 25.58 18.92 -8.32
N ASN A 31 25.00 19.00 -7.11
CA ASN A 31 23.97 19.97 -6.72
C ASN A 31 22.73 19.95 -7.63
N LEU A 32 22.39 18.76 -8.14
CA LEU A 32 21.16 18.55 -8.87
C LEU A 32 19.99 18.54 -7.90
N ARG A 33 18.91 19.24 -8.27
CA ARG A 33 17.67 19.22 -7.48
C ARG A 33 16.97 17.86 -7.49
N ARG A 34 17.23 17.07 -8.54
CA ARG A 34 16.63 15.76 -8.78
C ARG A 34 17.45 14.98 -9.80
N THR A 35 17.38 13.66 -9.73
CA THR A 35 17.94 12.74 -10.72
C THR A 35 16.86 11.78 -11.23
N VAL A 36 17.08 11.25 -12.43
CA VAL A 36 16.26 10.21 -13.06
C VAL A 36 16.95 8.88 -12.82
N ALA A 37 16.25 7.95 -12.20
CA ALA A 37 16.71 6.59 -11.96
C ALA A 37 16.49 5.74 -13.22
N LEU A 38 17.57 5.22 -13.79
CA LEU A 38 17.58 4.36 -14.97
C LEU A 38 18.05 2.95 -14.60
N CYS A 39 17.26 1.94 -14.93
CA CYS A 39 17.65 0.54 -14.77
C CYS A 39 18.01 -0.04 -16.15
N PRO A 40 19.19 -0.67 -16.30
CA PRO A 40 19.53 -1.36 -17.53
C PRO A 40 18.69 -2.62 -17.68
N LEU A 41 18.28 -2.90 -18.91
CA LEU A 41 17.53 -4.07 -19.30
C LEU A 41 18.42 -5.02 -20.12
N ASP A 42 18.28 -6.32 -19.88
CA ASP A 42 18.90 -7.38 -20.67
C ASP A 42 18.25 -7.52 -22.06
N ALA A 43 18.68 -8.54 -22.82
CA ALA A 43 18.18 -8.77 -24.18
C ALA A 43 16.70 -9.17 -24.19
N GLU A 44 16.25 -9.84 -23.14
CA GLU A 44 14.89 -10.31 -22.89
C GLU A 44 13.98 -9.21 -22.33
N GLY A 45 14.55 -8.09 -21.91
CA GLY A 45 13.83 -6.94 -21.34
C GLY A 45 13.63 -7.00 -19.83
N ASN A 46 14.31 -7.90 -19.13
CA ASN A 46 14.33 -7.93 -17.67
C ASN A 46 15.38 -6.98 -17.11
N GLU A 47 15.21 -6.57 -15.86
CA GLU A 47 16.17 -5.72 -15.14
C GLU A 47 17.51 -6.48 -14.99
N GLY A 48 18.55 -5.99 -15.67
CA GLY A 48 19.83 -6.69 -15.86
C GLY A 48 21.01 -6.10 -15.10
N GLY A 49 20.79 -5.14 -14.20
CA GLY A 49 21.88 -4.48 -13.47
C GLY A 49 21.42 -3.42 -12.47
N GLY A 50 22.40 -2.80 -11.81
CA GLY A 50 22.16 -1.73 -10.84
C GLY A 50 21.51 -0.49 -11.46
N VAL A 51 20.76 0.24 -10.66
CA VAL A 51 20.13 1.51 -11.06
C VAL A 51 21.20 2.60 -11.14
N SER A 52 21.17 3.39 -12.21
CA SER A 52 21.99 4.58 -12.40
C SER A 52 21.20 5.87 -12.27
N TYR A 53 21.79 6.90 -11.67
CA TYR A 53 21.13 8.19 -11.36
C TYR A 53 21.67 9.32 -12.22
N TYR A 54 20.90 9.73 -13.23
CA TYR A 54 21.33 10.74 -14.20
C TYR A 54 20.54 12.04 -14.07
N GLY A 55 21.18 13.17 -14.35
CA GLY A 55 20.45 14.41 -14.60
C GLY A 55 19.56 14.26 -15.85
N THR A 56 18.45 15.01 -15.92
CA THR A 56 17.45 14.87 -17.01
C THR A 56 18.05 14.97 -18.42
N ALA A 57 19.04 15.85 -18.63
CA ALA A 57 19.72 15.98 -19.91
C ALA A 57 20.56 14.72 -20.26
N CYS A 58 21.40 14.25 -19.33
CA CYS A 58 22.19 13.03 -19.54
C CYS A 58 21.30 11.78 -19.72
N ALA A 59 20.16 11.72 -19.02
CA ALA A 59 19.17 10.67 -19.21
C ALA A 59 18.54 10.74 -20.62
N ALA A 60 18.21 11.94 -21.10
CA ALA A 60 17.70 12.16 -22.46
C ALA A 60 18.70 11.72 -23.53
N ASP A 61 19.97 12.08 -23.38
CA ASP A 61 21.05 11.66 -24.29
C ASP A 61 21.25 10.14 -24.28
N THR A 62 21.25 9.54 -23.08
CA THR A 62 21.39 8.07 -22.91
C THR A 62 20.25 7.31 -23.58
N LEU A 63 19.01 7.79 -23.40
CA LEU A 63 17.80 7.18 -23.96
C LEU A 63 17.55 7.55 -25.44
N ARG A 64 18.31 8.51 -25.98
CA ARG A 64 18.05 9.18 -27.27
C ARG A 64 16.63 9.74 -27.36
N TRP A 65 16.15 10.32 -26.27
CA TRP A 65 14.82 10.93 -26.15
C TRP A 65 14.94 12.44 -25.96
N THR A 66 13.82 13.15 -26.10
CA THR A 66 13.76 14.55 -25.66
C THR A 66 13.69 14.63 -24.14
N THR A 67 14.22 15.72 -23.56
CA THR A 67 14.13 16.00 -22.12
C THR A 67 12.68 16.04 -21.62
N THR A 68 11.75 16.56 -22.43
CA THR A 68 10.31 16.55 -22.14
C THR A 68 9.77 15.12 -22.02
N LYS A 69 10.12 14.22 -22.96
CA LYS A 69 9.68 12.82 -22.91
C LYS A 69 10.22 12.13 -21.66
N VAL A 70 11.52 12.29 -21.37
CA VAL A 70 12.13 11.75 -20.14
C VAL A 70 11.41 12.25 -18.89
N THR A 71 11.16 13.56 -18.80
CA THR A 71 10.48 14.16 -17.64
C THR A 71 9.08 13.59 -17.45
N ASN A 72 8.30 13.46 -18.53
CA ASN A 72 6.93 12.94 -18.46
C ASN A 72 6.92 11.44 -18.09
N THR A 73 7.76 10.63 -18.72
CA THR A 73 7.87 9.20 -18.41
C THR A 73 8.37 8.98 -16.98
N ALA A 74 9.34 9.77 -16.50
CA ALA A 74 9.84 9.66 -15.15
C ALA A 74 8.80 10.03 -14.09
N ARG A 75 7.99 11.09 -14.34
CA ARG A 75 6.85 11.43 -13.46
C ARG A 75 5.78 10.34 -13.43
N LEU A 76 5.49 9.75 -14.58
CA LEU A 76 4.54 8.62 -14.66
C LEU A 76 5.06 7.42 -13.86
N ALA A 77 6.34 7.06 -14.02
CA ALA A 77 6.97 5.97 -13.28
C ALA A 77 7.02 6.24 -11.77
N THR A 78 7.31 7.48 -11.35
CA THR A 78 7.20 7.88 -9.94
C THR A 78 5.78 7.68 -9.41
N ARG A 79 4.76 8.17 -10.12
CA ARG A 79 3.35 7.96 -9.70
C ARG A 79 3.00 6.48 -9.58
N GLN A 80 3.44 5.65 -10.53
CA GLN A 80 3.22 4.20 -10.45
C GLN A 80 3.96 3.58 -9.25
N CYS A 81 5.13 4.07 -8.89
CA CYS A 81 5.80 3.66 -7.66
C CYS A 81 5.01 4.08 -6.42
N ASP A 82 4.52 5.33 -6.37
CA ASP A 82 3.70 5.83 -5.26
C ASP A 82 2.41 5.00 -5.09
N GLU A 83 1.77 4.62 -6.21
CA GLU A 83 0.60 3.75 -6.21
C GLU A 83 0.92 2.33 -5.69
N ARG A 84 2.06 1.75 -6.09
CA ARG A 84 2.52 0.46 -5.58
C ARG A 84 2.86 0.53 -4.09
N ASP A 85 3.43 1.63 -3.63
CA ASP A 85 3.71 1.87 -2.21
C ASP A 85 2.43 2.00 -1.38
N ALA A 86 1.45 2.75 -1.89
CA ALA A 86 0.14 2.87 -1.25
C ALA A 86 -0.55 1.50 -1.16
N TRP A 87 -0.49 0.72 -2.24
CA TRP A 87 -0.96 -0.68 -2.23
C TRP A 87 -0.21 -1.52 -1.19
N ALA A 88 1.11 -1.43 -1.11
CA ALA A 88 1.91 -2.22 -0.17
C ALA A 88 1.59 -1.86 1.29
N ARG A 89 1.48 -0.56 1.62
CA ARG A 89 1.09 -0.09 2.97
C ARG A 89 -0.28 -0.60 3.36
N ARG A 90 -1.23 -0.59 2.43
CA ARG A 90 -2.56 -1.19 2.60
C ARG A 90 -2.46 -2.68 2.90
N ILE A 91 -1.76 -3.46 2.07
CA ILE A 91 -1.61 -4.91 2.27
C ILE A 91 -1.01 -5.22 3.64
N ILE A 92 0.07 -4.55 4.02
CA ILE A 92 0.73 -4.78 5.32
C ILE A 92 -0.18 -4.39 6.47
N SER A 93 -0.82 -3.21 6.44
CA SER A 93 -1.72 -2.76 7.51
C SER A 93 -2.88 -3.72 7.78
N VAL A 94 -3.30 -4.46 6.75
CA VAL A 94 -4.41 -5.40 6.82
C VAL A 94 -3.97 -6.78 7.28
N PHE A 95 -2.89 -7.29 6.70
CA PHE A 95 -2.54 -8.69 6.82
C PHE A 95 -1.44 -8.97 7.83
N ALA A 96 -0.55 -8.01 8.12
CA ALA A 96 0.52 -8.22 9.08
C ALA A 96 0.01 -8.52 10.50
N PRO A 97 -1.10 -7.92 11.00
CA PRO A 97 -1.65 -8.29 12.30
C PRO A 97 -2.14 -9.75 12.41
N VAL A 98 -2.43 -10.40 11.28
CA VAL A 98 -2.93 -11.79 11.23
C VAL A 98 -1.93 -12.77 10.62
N GLU A 99 -0.69 -12.33 10.33
CA GLU A 99 0.34 -13.15 9.68
C GLU A 99 0.65 -14.42 10.47
N HIS A 100 0.63 -14.34 11.80
CA HIS A 100 0.87 -15.48 12.69
C HIS A 100 -0.42 -16.01 13.33
N ALA A 101 -1.59 -15.54 12.89
CA ALA A 101 -2.88 -16.02 13.36
C ALA A 101 -3.22 -17.38 12.74
N THR A 102 -4.32 -17.99 13.20
CA THR A 102 -4.78 -19.27 12.64
C THR A 102 -5.19 -19.13 11.17
N ALA A 103 -5.14 -20.23 10.41
CA ALA A 103 -5.58 -20.24 9.00
C ALA A 103 -7.04 -19.74 8.84
N ARG A 104 -7.90 -19.99 9.83
CA ARG A 104 -9.28 -19.47 9.88
C ARG A 104 -9.32 -17.95 10.01
N GLU A 105 -8.48 -17.37 10.85
CA GLU A 105 -8.42 -15.90 11.03
C GLU A 105 -7.85 -15.21 9.79
N GLN A 106 -6.80 -15.78 9.19
CA GLN A 106 -6.25 -15.32 7.91
C GLN A 106 -7.30 -15.40 6.80
N ALA A 107 -8.04 -16.51 6.71
CA ALA A 107 -9.16 -16.67 5.80
C ALA A 107 -10.25 -15.62 6.03
N ASN A 108 -10.64 -15.38 7.28
CA ASN A 108 -11.63 -14.35 7.60
C ASN A 108 -11.18 -12.95 7.18
N ALA A 109 -9.93 -12.57 7.50
CA ALA A 109 -9.36 -11.28 7.10
C ALA A 109 -9.38 -11.12 5.56
N ARG A 110 -8.96 -12.16 4.84
CA ARG A 110 -8.96 -12.19 3.37
C ARG A 110 -10.37 -12.12 2.77
N PHE A 111 -11.25 -13.06 3.12
CA PHE A 111 -12.58 -13.17 2.50
C PHE A 111 -13.51 -12.01 2.89
N SER A 112 -13.28 -11.34 4.02
CA SER A 112 -13.99 -10.10 4.35
C SER A 112 -13.75 -8.97 3.34
N ARG A 113 -12.62 -9.01 2.62
CA ARG A 113 -12.22 -8.01 1.62
C ARG A 113 -12.30 -8.51 0.20
N ASN A 114 -12.06 -9.79 -0.01
CA ASN A 114 -12.13 -10.44 -1.32
C ASN A 114 -13.07 -11.66 -1.25
N PRO A 115 -14.40 -11.44 -1.19
CA PRO A 115 -15.38 -12.50 -1.00
C PRO A 115 -15.40 -13.51 -2.17
N HIS A 116 -14.86 -13.14 -3.33
CA HIS A 116 -14.82 -13.98 -4.53
C HIS A 116 -13.49 -14.69 -4.74
N SER A 117 -12.50 -14.47 -3.87
CA SER A 117 -11.23 -15.17 -3.96
C SER A 117 -11.40 -16.67 -3.73
N LYS A 118 -10.59 -17.47 -4.43
CA LYS A 118 -10.52 -18.93 -4.28
C LYS A 118 -9.10 -19.31 -3.86
N GLY A 119 -8.97 -20.40 -3.10
CA GLY A 119 -7.66 -20.96 -2.72
C GLY A 119 -7.34 -20.87 -1.22
N PRO A 120 -6.18 -21.43 -0.81
CA PRO A 120 -5.73 -21.42 0.57
C PRO A 120 -5.33 -20.00 0.98
N ALA A 121 -6.14 -19.39 1.87
CA ALA A 121 -5.95 -18.01 2.26
C ALA A 121 -4.57 -17.72 2.87
N SER A 122 -3.98 -18.68 3.58
CA SER A 122 -2.70 -18.50 4.29
C SER A 122 -1.52 -18.31 3.34
N ALA A 123 -1.36 -19.19 2.35
CA ALA A 123 -0.27 -19.11 1.38
C ALA A 123 -0.35 -17.80 0.57
N GLU A 124 -1.55 -17.36 0.22
CA GLU A 124 -1.72 -16.13 -0.53
C GLU A 124 -1.51 -14.88 0.32
N VAL A 125 -1.95 -14.89 1.59
CA VAL A 125 -1.65 -13.82 2.55
C VAL A 125 -0.14 -13.66 2.72
N ALA A 126 0.60 -14.78 2.86
CA ALA A 126 2.06 -14.76 2.94
C ALA A 126 2.70 -14.15 1.68
N GLY A 127 2.29 -14.58 0.49
CA GLY A 127 2.81 -14.04 -0.77
C GLY A 127 2.50 -12.54 -0.95
N LEU A 128 1.31 -12.09 -0.56
CA LEU A 128 0.96 -10.67 -0.58
C LEU A 128 1.83 -9.83 0.36
N LEU A 129 2.07 -10.33 1.59
CA LEU A 129 2.93 -9.66 2.56
C LEU A 129 4.38 -9.60 2.09
N GLU A 130 4.90 -10.68 1.50
CA GLU A 130 6.24 -10.73 0.92
C GLU A 130 6.40 -9.68 -0.18
N MET A 131 5.48 -9.65 -1.16
CA MET A 131 5.49 -8.67 -2.25
C MET A 131 5.39 -7.23 -1.73
N ALA A 132 4.52 -6.98 -0.76
CA ALA A 132 4.34 -5.65 -0.18
C ALA A 132 5.58 -5.18 0.59
N ARG A 133 6.22 -6.07 1.37
CA ARG A 133 7.46 -5.75 2.08
C ARG A 133 8.59 -5.47 1.10
N ALA A 134 8.76 -6.33 0.08
CA ALA A 134 9.76 -6.11 -0.96
C ALA A 134 9.61 -4.73 -1.64
N GLN A 135 8.37 -4.31 -1.93
CA GLN A 135 8.08 -2.99 -2.51
C GLN A 135 8.48 -1.83 -1.59
N LEU A 136 8.26 -1.93 -0.27
CA LEU A 136 8.59 -0.86 0.68
C LEU A 136 10.08 -0.88 1.11
N THR A 137 10.76 -2.01 0.95
CA THR A 137 12.21 -2.15 1.13
C THR A 137 12.99 -1.68 -0.10
N ASP A 138 12.35 -1.54 -1.28
CA ASP A 138 12.99 -1.01 -2.48
C ASP A 138 13.44 0.45 -2.27
N ILE A 139 14.74 0.67 -2.14
CA ILE A 139 15.35 1.99 -1.90
C ILE A 139 15.67 2.78 -3.18
N THR A 140 15.24 2.29 -4.35
CA THR A 140 15.63 2.87 -5.65
C THR A 140 15.23 4.33 -5.82
N LEU A 141 14.07 4.75 -5.32
CA LEU A 141 13.56 6.12 -5.51
C LEU A 141 13.51 6.94 -4.23
N ALA A 142 13.54 6.28 -3.08
CA ALA A 142 13.37 6.88 -1.77
C ALA A 142 13.95 5.96 -0.70
N PRO A 143 14.26 6.48 0.51
CA PRO A 143 14.68 5.65 1.64
C PRO A 143 13.70 4.51 1.94
N ALA A 144 14.20 3.50 2.67
CA ALA A 144 13.38 2.38 3.12
C ALA A 144 12.16 2.89 3.90
N ARG A 145 10.97 2.41 3.51
CA ARG A 145 9.70 2.85 4.09
C ARG A 145 9.32 1.94 5.26
N PRO A 146 8.53 2.44 6.23
CA PRO A 146 8.04 1.61 7.33
C PRO A 146 7.15 0.48 6.77
N HIS A 147 7.40 -0.75 7.19
CA HIS A 147 6.82 -1.96 6.56
C HIS A 147 6.60 -3.11 7.55
N THR A 148 6.80 -2.88 8.85
CA THR A 148 6.62 -3.87 9.91
C THR A 148 5.46 -3.45 10.84
N VAL A 149 4.96 -4.38 11.66
CA VAL A 149 3.92 -4.07 12.64
C VAL A 149 4.39 -3.07 13.70
N ALA A 150 5.69 -3.06 14.01
CA ALA A 150 6.28 -2.11 14.95
C ALA A 150 6.20 -0.65 14.46
N ASP A 151 6.05 -0.46 13.14
CA ASP A 151 5.93 0.86 12.52
C ASP A 151 4.51 1.44 12.59
N PHE A 152 3.52 0.63 13.00
CA PHE A 152 2.12 1.03 12.91
C PHE A 152 1.82 2.18 13.87
N GLN A 153 1.04 3.14 13.38
CA GLN A 153 0.57 4.26 14.17
C GLN A 153 -0.91 4.08 14.52
N PRO A 154 -1.34 4.55 15.71
CA PRO A 154 -2.76 4.56 16.07
C PRO A 154 -3.53 5.65 15.34
N TYR A 155 -4.69 5.29 14.81
CA TYR A 155 -5.67 6.18 14.20
C TYR A 155 -7.04 6.01 14.86
N TRP A 156 -7.79 7.10 14.97
CA TRP A 156 -9.20 7.08 15.32
C TRP A 156 -10.05 7.21 14.07
N ALA A 157 -10.82 6.17 13.77
CA ALA A 157 -11.80 6.16 12.69
C ALA A 157 -13.20 6.39 13.26
N VAL A 158 -13.85 7.45 12.80
CA VAL A 158 -15.24 7.78 13.15
C VAL A 158 -16.15 7.09 12.13
N TRP A 159 -17.06 6.24 12.61
CA TRP A 159 -17.93 5.39 11.80
C TRP A 159 -19.40 5.67 12.09
N ASP A 160 -20.27 5.65 11.09
CA ASP A 160 -21.68 6.07 11.23
C ASP A 160 -22.71 4.94 11.18
N GLY A 161 -22.29 3.67 11.17
CA GLY A 161 -23.18 2.55 10.88
C GLY A 161 -23.03 1.98 9.46
N THR A 162 -22.52 2.79 8.53
CA THR A 162 -22.49 2.46 7.10
C THR A 162 -21.10 2.67 6.48
N GLN A 163 -20.42 3.75 6.84
CA GLN A 163 -19.14 4.17 6.28
C GLN A 163 -18.24 4.84 7.32
N VAL A 164 -16.95 4.92 7.02
CA VAL A 164 -16.00 5.73 7.79
C VAL A 164 -16.19 7.19 7.38
N LEU A 165 -16.59 8.03 8.33
CA LEU A 165 -16.78 9.46 8.13
C LEU A 165 -15.46 10.22 8.06
N ARG A 166 -14.52 9.84 8.92
CA ARG A 166 -13.19 10.45 9.01
C ARG A 166 -12.22 9.56 9.76
N THR A 167 -10.96 9.59 9.35
CA THR A 167 -9.84 9.02 10.10
C THR A 167 -8.90 10.12 10.55
N VAL A 168 -8.43 10.03 11.80
CA VAL A 168 -7.57 11.04 12.43
C VAL A 168 -6.37 10.33 13.07
N ALA A 169 -5.15 10.78 12.76
CA ALA A 169 -3.95 10.31 13.43
C ALA A 169 -4.00 10.70 14.92
N VAL A 170 -3.72 9.73 15.81
CA VAL A 170 -3.76 9.98 17.26
C VAL A 170 -2.47 10.65 17.75
N LEU A 171 -1.36 10.37 17.06
CA LEU A 171 -0.05 10.94 17.34
C LEU A 171 0.35 11.93 16.23
N PRO A 172 1.17 12.95 16.56
CA PRO A 172 1.79 13.21 17.86
C PRO A 172 0.89 13.95 18.88
N ASP A 173 -0.19 14.61 18.46
CA ASP A 173 -1.06 15.42 19.33
C ASP A 173 -2.44 14.79 19.52
N ARG A 174 -2.57 14.02 20.61
CA ARG A 174 -3.82 13.35 20.99
C ARG A 174 -4.95 14.33 21.32
N THR A 175 -4.63 15.53 21.79
CA THR A 175 -5.63 16.55 22.14
C THR A 175 -6.20 17.20 20.87
N ALA A 176 -5.37 17.52 19.89
CA ALA A 176 -5.82 17.96 18.57
C ALA A 176 -6.62 16.86 17.84
N ALA A 177 -6.18 15.60 17.94
CA ALA A 177 -6.92 14.47 17.41
C ALA A 177 -8.32 14.38 18.02
N ARG A 178 -8.43 14.57 19.34
CA ARG A 178 -9.72 14.51 20.05
C ARG A 178 -10.66 15.62 19.61
N ARG A 179 -10.17 16.85 19.54
CA ARG A 179 -10.96 17.99 19.03
C ARG A 179 -11.48 17.73 17.61
N SER A 180 -10.66 17.13 16.75
CA SER A 180 -11.04 16.78 15.38
C SER A 180 -12.15 15.73 15.32
N VAL A 181 -12.09 14.71 16.18
CA VAL A 181 -13.12 13.68 16.31
C VAL A 181 -14.42 14.26 16.87
N ASP A 182 -14.34 15.07 17.93
CA ASP A 182 -15.51 15.70 18.56
C ASP A 182 -16.24 16.62 17.58
N GLU A 183 -15.51 17.32 16.71
CA GLU A 183 -16.09 18.14 15.63
C GLU A 183 -16.85 17.29 14.61
N VAL A 184 -16.28 16.15 14.17
CA VAL A 184 -16.98 15.24 13.24
C VAL A 184 -18.26 14.69 13.86
N ILE A 185 -18.19 14.27 15.13
CA ILE A 185 -19.36 13.76 15.85
C ILE A 185 -20.47 14.84 15.93
N ARG A 186 -20.09 16.09 16.22
CA ARG A 186 -21.01 17.22 16.25
C ARG A 186 -21.67 17.46 14.90
N GLN A 187 -20.89 17.47 13.82
CA GLN A 187 -21.40 17.65 12.46
C GLN A 187 -22.34 16.52 12.03
N SER A 188 -22.02 15.27 12.38
CA SER A 188 -22.86 14.11 12.06
C SER A 188 -24.20 14.14 12.81
N ARG A 189 -24.19 14.51 14.09
CA ARG A 189 -25.41 14.69 14.88
C ARG A 189 -26.30 15.78 14.29
N ALA A 190 -25.73 16.88 13.81
CA ALA A 190 -26.47 17.94 13.13
C ALA A 190 -27.17 17.44 11.84
N ARG A 191 -26.60 16.44 11.18
CA ARG A 191 -27.16 15.79 9.97
C ARG A 191 -28.14 14.65 10.27
N ARG A 192 -28.49 14.41 11.55
CA ARG A 192 -29.35 13.29 12.01
C ARG A 192 -28.86 11.91 11.55
N VAL A 193 -27.54 11.77 11.40
CA VAL A 193 -26.91 10.47 11.18
C VAL A 193 -26.98 9.66 12.49
N LEU A 194 -27.05 8.32 12.38
CA LEU A 194 -26.96 7.40 13.51
C LEU A 194 -25.77 7.74 14.43
N GLU A 195 -25.83 7.34 15.69
CA GLU A 195 -24.79 7.65 16.69
C GLU A 195 -23.40 7.21 16.19
N PRO A 196 -22.51 8.16 15.86
CA PRO A 196 -21.21 7.81 15.30
C PRO A 196 -20.35 7.14 16.37
N GLN A 197 -19.72 6.03 16.01
CA GLN A 197 -18.80 5.25 16.85
C GLN A 197 -17.36 5.64 16.52
N VAL A 198 -16.47 5.55 17.52
CA VAL A 198 -15.05 5.80 17.34
C VAL A 198 -14.29 4.49 17.54
N HIS A 199 -13.61 4.03 16.51
CA HIS A 199 -12.77 2.84 16.57
C HIS A 199 -11.30 3.23 16.55
N THR A 200 -10.49 2.57 17.37
CA THR A 200 -9.02 2.68 17.27
C THR A 200 -8.52 1.60 16.32
N VAL A 201 -7.78 2.01 15.30
CA VAL A 201 -7.13 1.12 14.34
C VAL A 201 -5.64 1.42 14.29
N HIS A 202 -4.83 0.42 13.93
CA HIS A 202 -3.40 0.58 13.76
C HIS A 202 -3.05 0.27 12.31
N ALA A 203 -2.31 1.17 11.66
CA ALA A 203 -1.92 1.05 10.26
C ALA A 203 -0.63 1.83 9.99
N LEU A 204 -0.04 1.64 8.81
CA LEU A 204 1.17 2.35 8.37
C LEU A 204 0.89 3.80 7.94
N ASP A 205 -0.32 4.08 7.47
CA ASP A 205 -0.75 5.43 7.10
C ASP A 205 -2.27 5.61 7.31
N MET A 206 -2.74 6.85 7.13
CA MET A 206 -4.14 7.23 7.32
C MET A 206 -5.08 6.57 6.30
N GLN A 207 -4.65 6.37 5.07
CA GLN A 207 -5.47 5.77 4.02
C GLN A 207 -5.67 4.27 4.29
N ALA A 208 -4.61 3.57 4.68
CA ALA A 208 -4.68 2.19 5.12
C ALA A 208 -5.52 2.05 6.39
N ALA A 209 -5.45 3.01 7.32
CA ALA A 209 -6.30 3.04 8.52
C ALA A 209 -7.81 3.14 8.18
N GLU A 210 -8.20 3.97 7.21
CA GLU A 210 -9.58 4.06 6.73
C GLU A 210 -10.11 2.71 6.25
N GLU A 211 -9.29 2.00 5.46
CA GLU A 211 -9.67 0.69 4.96
C GLU A 211 -9.72 -0.38 6.03
N VAL A 212 -8.76 -0.38 6.95
CA VAL A 212 -8.76 -1.27 8.13
C VAL A 212 -10.06 -1.04 8.92
N ALA A 213 -10.41 0.21 9.21
CA ALA A 213 -11.64 0.55 9.91
C ALA A 213 -12.90 0.07 9.16
N TYR A 214 -12.96 0.28 7.84
CA TYR A 214 -14.07 -0.22 7.02
C TYR A 214 -14.23 -1.74 7.11
N ALA A 215 -13.12 -2.49 7.03
CA ALA A 215 -13.15 -3.96 7.14
C ALA A 215 -13.60 -4.44 8.52
N HIS A 216 -13.14 -3.80 9.60
CA HIS A 216 -13.61 -4.09 10.97
C HIS A 216 -15.12 -3.86 11.11
N ALA A 217 -15.63 -2.75 10.59
CA ALA A 217 -17.05 -2.44 10.62
C ALA A 217 -17.90 -3.38 9.76
N ALA A 218 -17.42 -3.77 8.58
CA ALA A 218 -18.08 -4.76 7.72
C ALA A 218 -18.18 -6.12 8.41
N ARG A 219 -17.11 -6.55 9.09
CA ARG A 219 -17.09 -7.79 9.87
C ARG A 219 -18.09 -7.76 11.03
N ALA A 220 -18.11 -6.67 11.82
CA ALA A 220 -19.07 -6.52 12.91
C ALA A 220 -20.54 -6.60 12.43
N ARG A 221 -20.84 -5.99 11.28
CA ARG A 221 -22.18 -6.10 10.66
C ARG A 221 -22.50 -7.52 10.22
N TYR A 222 -21.56 -8.22 9.59
CA TYR A 222 -21.76 -9.61 9.17
C TYR A 222 -21.99 -10.53 10.38
N GLU A 223 -21.23 -10.35 11.46
CA GLU A 223 -21.39 -11.11 12.71
C GLU A 223 -22.77 -10.83 13.35
N SER A 224 -23.21 -9.57 13.38
CA SER A 224 -24.55 -9.19 13.86
C SER A 224 -25.68 -9.75 12.98
N TYR A 225 -25.52 -9.75 11.65
CA TYR A 225 -26.51 -10.34 10.74
C TYR A 225 -26.58 -11.86 10.92
N ARG A 226 -25.42 -12.51 11.04
CA ARG A 226 -25.32 -13.95 11.29
C ARG A 226 -25.94 -14.33 12.64
N SER A 227 -25.77 -13.53 13.70
CA SER A 227 -26.41 -13.82 14.99
C SER A 227 -27.94 -13.66 14.93
N GLN A 228 -28.44 -12.67 14.18
CA GLN A 228 -29.89 -12.49 13.97
C GLN A 228 -30.51 -13.61 13.12
N GLN A 229 -29.81 -14.07 12.08
CA GLN A 229 -30.23 -15.18 11.22
C GLN A 229 -30.02 -16.55 11.87
N GLY A 230 -29.06 -16.64 12.80
CA GLY A 230 -28.69 -17.84 13.56
C GLY A 230 -29.70 -18.28 14.61
N TRP A 231 -30.85 -17.59 14.75
CA TRP A 231 -32.05 -18.12 15.41
C TRP A 231 -33.02 -18.77 14.40
N ARG A 232 -32.49 -19.34 13.32
CA ARG A 232 -33.15 -20.33 12.45
C ARG A 232 -32.15 -21.41 12.03
N VAL A 233 -31.35 -21.93 12.96
CA VAL A 233 -30.77 -23.25 12.73
C VAL A 233 -31.94 -24.21 12.87
N ASN A 234 -32.39 -24.81 11.76
CA ASN A 234 -33.27 -25.97 11.80
C ASN A 234 -32.57 -27.02 12.67
N THR A 235 -32.92 -27.12 13.94
CA THR A 235 -32.69 -28.33 14.73
C THR A 235 -33.32 -29.46 13.92
N PRO A 236 -32.55 -30.46 13.48
CA PRO A 236 -33.13 -31.62 12.84
C PRO A 236 -34.16 -32.18 13.80
N ASP A 237 -35.40 -32.27 13.34
CA ASP A 237 -36.50 -32.86 14.08
C ASP A 237 -36.13 -34.32 14.42
N GLN A 238 -35.73 -34.57 15.67
CA GLN A 238 -35.36 -35.89 16.16
C GLN A 238 -36.58 -36.79 16.45
N SER A 239 -37.79 -36.40 16.06
CA SER A 239 -39.02 -37.12 16.41
C SER A 239 -39.48 -38.19 15.39
N ARG A 240 -38.66 -38.59 14.42
CA ARG A 240 -38.92 -39.81 13.63
C ARG A 240 -38.19 -41.01 14.23
N SER A 241 -38.84 -41.66 15.19
CA SER A 241 -38.59 -43.04 15.61
C SER A 241 -39.92 -43.75 15.75
#